data_AF-A0A452XHH1-F1
#
_entry.id   AF-A0A452XHH1-F1
#
_cell.length_a   1.000
_cell.length_b   1.000
_cell.length_c   1.000
_cell.angle_alpha   90.00
_cell.angle_beta   90.00
_cell.angle_gamma   90.00
#
_symmetry.space_group_name_H-M   'P 1'
#
loop_
_entity.id
_entity.type
_entity.pdbx_description
1 polymer ?
#
loop_
_entity_poly.entity_id
_entity_poly.type
_entity_poly.pdbx_seq_one_letter_code
_entity_poly.pdbx_strand_id
1 'polypeptide(L)'
;MRSADTSKPPYVAKVESIEAAGSRGTNVRVRVRWYYRPEESIGGRRPFHGSKEVFLSDHYDVQSADTIEGKCNVHSFRSYTKLDSVNAEDFFCRFD
;
A
#
# COMPACT_ATOMS: atom_id res chain seq x y z
N MET A 1 -4.66 4.19 1.20
CA MET A 1 -4.82 5.11 2.36
C MET A 1 -4.68 6.51 1.84
N ARG A 2 -5.51 7.43 2.34
CA ARG A 2 -5.54 8.82 1.88
C ARG A 2 -4.18 9.46 2.01
N SER A 3 -3.70 10.08 0.93
CA SER A 3 -2.47 10.88 0.95
C SER A 3 -2.72 12.20 1.67
N ALA A 4 -1.72 12.67 2.42
CA ALA A 4 -1.76 14.01 3.02
C ALA A 4 -1.75 15.12 1.94
N ASP A 5 -1.13 14.82 0.80
CA ASP A 5 -1.15 15.65 -0.40
C ASP A 5 -2.19 15.08 -1.37
N THR A 6 -3.30 15.80 -1.58
CA THR A 6 -4.41 15.36 -2.44
C THR A 6 -4.06 15.32 -3.92
N SER A 7 -2.93 15.91 -4.33
CA SER A 7 -2.42 15.79 -5.70
C SER A 7 -1.70 14.46 -5.96
N LYS A 8 -1.37 13.71 -4.90
CA LYS A 8 -0.69 12.42 -4.97
C LYS A 8 -1.68 11.25 -4.93
N PRO A 9 -1.34 10.13 -5.59
CA PRO A 9 -2.16 8.93 -5.50
C PRO A 9 -2.22 8.42 -4.05
N PRO A 10 -3.27 7.66 -3.69
CA PRO A 10 -3.37 7.03 -2.39
C PRO A 10 -2.15 6.14 -2.09
N TYR A 11 -1.73 6.13 -0.83
CA TYR A 11 -0.69 5.24 -0.33
C TYR A 11 -1.16 3.80 -0.29
N VAL A 12 -0.24 2.86 -0.55
CA VAL A 12 -0.48 1.42 -0.45
C VAL A 12 0.19 0.91 0.82
N ALA A 13 -0.51 0.09 1.60
CA ALA A 13 0.02 -0.44 2.84
C ALA A 13 -0.50 -1.86 3.11
N LYS A 14 0.33 -2.67 3.75
CA LYS A 14 -0.06 -3.95 4.34
C LYS A 14 -0.55 -3.70 5.77
N VAL A 15 -1.72 -4.21 6.11
CA VAL A 15 -2.21 -4.19 7.51
C VAL A 15 -1.52 -5.31 8.27
N GLU A 16 -0.81 -4.95 9.34
CA GLU A 16 -0.11 -5.89 10.22
C GLU A 16 -0.98 -6.27 11.43
N SER A 17 -1.67 -5.30 12.01
CA SER A 17 -2.65 -5.52 13.08
C SER A 17 -3.74 -4.44 13.09
N ILE A 18 -4.90 -4.77 13.67
CA ILE A 18 -6.00 -3.84 13.89
C ILE A 18 -6.25 -3.77 15.39
N GLU A 19 -6.26 -2.56 15.94
CA GLU A 19 -6.39 -2.31 17.36
C GLU A 19 -7.54 -1.34 17.63
N ALA A 20 -8.47 -1.73 18.50
CA ALA A 20 -9.49 -0.82 18.98
C ALA A 20 -8.88 0.11 20.05
N ALA A 21 -8.88 1.43 19.81
CA ALA A 21 -8.51 2.42 20.80
C ALA A 21 -9.75 3.18 21.33
N GLY A 22 -9.67 3.62 22.59
CA GLY A 22 -10.72 4.40 23.26
C GLY A 22 -11.81 3.56 23.93
N SER A 23 -12.60 4.22 24.80
CA SER A 23 -13.73 3.59 25.47
C SER A 23 -14.80 3.20 24.46
N ARG A 24 -15.13 1.91 24.37
CA ARG A 24 -16.09 1.30 23.42
C ARG A 24 -15.60 1.12 21.97
N GLY A 25 -14.29 1.22 21.70
CA GLY A 25 -13.75 0.91 20.37
C GLY A 25 -14.10 1.92 19.27
N THR A 26 -14.37 3.17 19.66
CA THR A 26 -14.74 4.25 18.72
C THR A 26 -13.58 4.77 17.88
N ASN A 27 -12.33 4.52 18.28
CA ASN A 27 -11.14 4.97 17.55
C ASN A 27 -10.31 3.76 17.11
N VAL A 28 -10.65 3.16 15.98
CA VAL A 28 -9.87 2.03 15.46
C VAL A 28 -8.56 2.53 14.87
N ARG A 29 -7.45 1.96 15.31
CA ARG A 29 -6.12 2.17 14.76
C ARG A 29 -5.65 0.92 14.01
N VAL A 30 -4.87 1.13 12.97
CA VAL A 30 -4.27 0.05 12.19
C VAL A 30 -2.76 0.21 12.21
N ARG A 31 -2.05 -0.85 12.61
CA ARG A 31 -0.61 -0.94 12.40
C ARG A 31 -0.40 -1.38 10.96
N VAL A 32 0.42 -0.63 10.23
CA VAL A 32 0.66 -0.84 8.81
C VAL A 32 2.14 -0.95 8.52
N ARG A 33 2.44 -1.61 7.39
CA ARG A 33 3.75 -1.63 6.76
C ARG A 33 3.61 -1.04 5.36
N TRP A 34 4.40 -0.02 5.05
CA TRP A 34 4.22 0.75 3.83
C TRP A 34 4.77 0.04 2.59
N TYR A 35 4.00 0.13 1.50
CA TYR A 35 4.48 -0.13 0.16
C TYR A 35 4.83 1.20 -0.52
N TYR A 36 6.08 1.33 -0.96
CA TYR A 36 6.56 2.51 -1.67
C TYR A 36 6.41 2.35 -3.18
N ARG A 37 5.96 3.38 -3.87
CA ARG A 37 6.01 3.45 -5.31
C ARG A 37 7.44 3.72 -5.77
N PRO A 38 7.82 3.33 -6.99
CA PRO A 38 9.15 3.62 -7.55
C PRO A 38 9.60 5.08 -7.44
N GLU A 39 8.67 6.01 -7.62
CA GLU A 39 8.87 7.46 -7.51
C GLU A 39 9.26 7.92 -6.10
N GLU A 40 8.87 7.17 -5.09
CA GLU A 40 9.10 7.48 -3.67
C GLU A 40 10.42 6.86 -3.16
N SER A 41 11.08 6.05 -3.99
CA SER A 41 12.39 5.48 -3.66
C SER A 41 13.52 6.49 -3.88
N ILE A 42 14.61 6.36 -3.12
CA ILE A 42 15.82 7.21 -3.25
C ILE A 42 16.35 7.23 -4.69
N GLY A 43 16.27 6.09 -5.39
CA GLY A 43 16.73 5.95 -6.77
C GLY A 43 15.74 6.39 -7.84
N GLY A 44 14.52 6.77 -7.44
CA GLY A 44 13.42 7.14 -8.34
C GLY A 44 12.93 6.00 -9.26
N ARG A 45 11.95 6.34 -10.10
CA ARG A 45 11.45 5.40 -11.13
C ARG A 45 12.52 5.14 -12.20
N ARG A 46 12.68 3.88 -12.58
CA ARG A 46 13.58 3.42 -13.66
C ARG A 46 12.77 2.80 -14.80
N PRO A 47 13.34 2.67 -16.02
CA PRO A 47 12.60 2.15 -17.18
C PRO A 47 12.04 0.73 -17.01
N PHE A 48 12.66 -0.09 -16.16
CA PHE A 48 12.20 -1.44 -15.89
C PHE A 48 11.14 -1.52 -14.79
N HIS A 49 10.77 -0.39 -14.16
CA HIS A 49 9.73 -0.38 -13.14
C HIS A 49 8.33 -0.38 -13.77
N GLY A 50 7.50 -1.35 -13.37
CA GLY A 50 6.12 -1.43 -13.82
C GLY A 50 5.26 -0.27 -13.31
N SER A 51 4.19 0.08 -14.03
CA SER A 51 3.26 1.14 -13.62
C SER A 51 2.49 0.79 -12.34
N LYS A 52 2.27 -0.51 -12.10
CA LYS A 52 1.60 -1.08 -10.91
C LYS A 52 2.58 -1.66 -9.88
N GLU A 53 3.87 -1.41 -10.05
CA GLU A 53 4.90 -1.91 -9.14
C GLU A 53 4.93 -1.10 -7.85
N VAL A 54 5.08 -1.80 -6.73
CA VAL A 54 5.35 -1.23 -5.42
C VAL A 54 6.42 -2.05 -4.68
N PHE A 55 7.09 -1.45 -3.71
CA PHE A 55 8.17 -2.04 -2.93
C PHE A 55 7.75 -2.18 -1.48
N LEU A 56 7.82 -3.39 -0.93
CA LEU A 56 7.61 -3.58 0.50
C LEU A 56 8.79 -2.95 1.25
N SER A 57 8.51 -1.92 2.04
CA SER A 57 9.55 -1.26 2.85
C SER A 57 9.70 -1.91 4.23
N ASP A 58 10.68 -1.49 5.00
CA ASP A 58 10.80 -1.75 6.45
C ASP A 58 10.13 -0.65 7.30
N HIS A 59 9.38 0.27 6.67
CA HIS A 59 8.71 1.36 7.36
C HIS A 59 7.34 0.91 7.90
N TYR A 60 7.26 0.82 9.22
CA TYR A 60 6.05 0.55 9.97
C TYR A 60 5.49 1.82 10.60
N ASP A 61 4.16 1.90 10.66
CA ASP A 61 3.46 3.03 11.26
C ASP A 61 2.11 2.62 11.85
N VAL A 62 1.47 3.52 12.60
CA VAL A 62 0.10 3.36 13.12
C VAL A 62 -0.76 4.52 12.64
N GLN A 63 -1.87 4.19 11.99
CA GLN A 63 -2.79 5.17 11.39
C GLN A 63 -4.22 4.98 11.89
N SER A 64 -5.05 6.02 11.80
CA SER A 64 -6.51 5.86 11.98
C SER A 64 -7.07 5.01 10.86
N ALA A 65 -8.00 4.10 11.17
CA ALA A 65 -8.73 3.33 10.17
C ALA A 65 -9.49 4.23 9.17
N ASP A 66 -9.87 5.45 9.57
CA ASP A 66 -10.58 6.42 8.72
C ASP A 66 -9.75 6.91 7.52
N THR A 67 -8.45 6.66 7.55
CA THR A 67 -7.54 6.97 6.43
C THR A 67 -7.59 5.90 5.33
N ILE A 68 -8.23 4.76 5.56
CA ILE A 68 -8.38 3.69 4.56
C ILE A 68 -9.45 4.11 3.55
N GLU A 69 -9.05 4.24 2.29
CA GLU A 69 -9.96 4.60 1.19
C GLU A 69 -10.56 3.38 0.48
N GLY A 70 -9.89 2.23 0.56
CA GLY A 70 -10.33 1.01 -0.10
C GLY A 70 -9.32 -0.11 0.05
N LYS A 71 -9.78 -1.33 -0.26
CA LYS A 71 -8.94 -2.53 -0.33
C LYS A 71 -8.28 -2.62 -1.70
N CYS A 72 -7.03 -3.07 -1.74
CA CYS A 72 -6.30 -3.38 -2.98
C CYS A 72 -5.57 -4.71 -2.84
N ASN A 73 -5.06 -5.24 -3.96
CA ASN A 73 -4.29 -6.49 -4.00
C ASN A 73 -2.85 -6.17 -4.41
N VAL A 74 -1.88 -6.60 -3.60
CA VAL A 74 -0.46 -6.61 -3.99
C VAL A 74 -0.07 -8.07 -4.24
N HIS A 75 0.10 -8.40 -5.51
CA HIS A 75 0.43 -9.73 -5.98
C HIS A 75 1.94 -9.97 -5.97
N SER A 76 2.36 -11.24 -5.88
CA SER A 76 3.71 -11.59 -6.33
C SER A 76 3.85 -11.29 -7.83
N PHE A 77 5.06 -10.99 -8.29
CA PHE A 77 5.30 -10.76 -9.72
C PHE A 77 4.77 -11.91 -10.60
N ARG A 78 4.99 -13.16 -10.20
CA ARG A 78 4.53 -14.35 -10.94
C ARG A 78 3.01 -14.45 -11.02
N SER A 79 2.30 -14.12 -9.94
CA SER A 79 0.83 -14.14 -9.93
C SER A 79 0.27 -12.98 -10.76
N TYR A 80 0.88 -11.80 -10.66
CA TYR A 80 0.48 -10.62 -11.41
C TYR A 80 0.58 -10.84 -12.92
N THR A 81 1.66 -11.45 -13.41
CA THR A 81 1.84 -11.75 -14.85
C THR A 81 0.83 -12.75 -15.41
N LYS A 82 0.04 -13.40 -14.55
CA LYS A 82 -0.97 -14.39 -14.92
C LYS A 82 -2.40 -13.85 -14.82
N LEU A 83 -2.59 -12.59 -14.45
CA LEU A 83 -3.92 -11.99 -14.41
C LEU A 83 -4.47 -11.84 -15.84
N ASP A 84 -5.71 -12.27 -16.05
CA ASP A 84 -6.40 -12.10 -17.35
C ASP A 84 -6.61 -10.61 -17.67
N SER A 85 -6.84 -9.80 -16.64
CA SER A 85 -6.92 -8.34 -16.72
C SER A 85 -6.37 -7.70 -15.45
N VAL A 86 -5.79 -6.50 -15.58
CA VAL A 86 -5.25 -5.72 -14.47
C VAL A 86 -6.23 -4.60 -14.12
N ASN A 87 -6.77 -4.60 -12.90
CA ASN A 87 -7.71 -3.58 -12.45
C ASN A 87 -6.98 -2.37 -11.84
N ALA A 88 -7.74 -1.36 -11.39
CA ALA A 88 -7.18 -0.19 -10.73
C ALA A 88 -6.48 -0.57 -9.41
N GLU A 89 -7.04 -1.57 -8.72
CA GLU A 89 -6.66 -2.05 -7.39
C GLU A 89 -5.59 -3.15 -7.40
N ASP A 90 -5.15 -3.59 -8.59
CA ASP A 90 -4.11 -4.60 -8.73
C ASP A 90 -2.73 -3.96 -8.83
N PHE A 91 -1.87 -4.34 -7.89
CA PHE A 91 -0.45 -3.98 -7.80
C PHE A 91 0.41 -5.24 -7.76
N PHE A 92 1.71 -5.09 -7.94
CA PHE A 92 2.65 -6.19 -7.71
C PHE A 92 3.89 -5.75 -6.96
N CYS A 93 4.45 -6.69 -6.22
CA CYS A 93 5.76 -6.60 -5.61
C CYS A 93 6.60 -7.82 -6.04
N ARG A 94 7.88 -7.59 -6.29
CA ARG A 94 8.84 -8.65 -6.67
C ARG A 94 9.95 -8.87 -5.65
N PHE A 95 9.94 -8.09 -4.58
CA PHE A 95 10.87 -8.18 -3.46
C PHE A 95 10.02 -8.44 -2.21
N ASP A 96 9.81 -9.71 -1.88
CA ASP A 96 9.17 -10.17 -0.64
C ASP A 96 10.05 -11.27 -0.03
#